data_AF-A0A3S4FDQ7-F1
#
_entry.id   AF-A0A3S4FDQ7-F1
#
_cell.length_a   1.000
_cell.length_b   1.000
_cell.length_c   1.000
_cell.angle_alpha   90.00
_cell.angle_beta   90.00
_cell.angle_gamma   90.00
#
_symmetry.space_group_name_H-M   'P 1'
#
loop_
_entity.id
_entity.type
_entity.pdbx_description
1 polymer ?
#
loop_
_entity_poly.entity_id
_entity_poly.type
_entity_poly.pdbx_seq_one_letter_code
_entity_poly.pdbx_strand_id
1 'polypeptide(L)' 'MVAQTAGKHYPAPMTAVKTIEAAARFGREEALNLENKSFVPLAHTNEARALVGIFLNDQYVKVKPKS' A
#
# COMPACT_ATOMS: atom_id res chain seq x y z
N MET A 1 5.19 14.21 -9.48
CA MET A 1 4.53 13.05 -10.10
C MET A 1 4.65 11.84 -9.18
N VAL A 2 3.62 11.00 -9.02
CA VAL A 2 3.64 9.84 -8.09
C VAL A 2 4.80 8.88 -8.40
N ALA A 3 5.02 8.55 -9.67
CA ALA A 3 6.11 7.66 -10.09
C ALA A 3 7.51 8.21 -9.76
N GLN A 4 7.67 9.53 -9.80
CA GLN A 4 8.97 10.19 -9.52
C GLN A 4 9.33 10.08 -8.04
N THR A 5 8.35 10.14 -7.13
CA THR A 5 8.57 10.04 -5.69
C THR A 5 8.65 8.58 -5.22
N ALA A 6 7.79 7.71 -5.76
CA ALA A 6 7.72 6.31 -5.33
C ALA A 6 8.90 5.47 -5.85
N GLY A 7 9.53 5.85 -6.97
CA GLY A 7 10.54 5.00 -7.61
C GLY A 7 9.97 3.64 -8.05
N LYS A 8 10.86 2.70 -8.42
CA LYS A 8 10.45 1.39 -8.96
C LYS A 8 10.16 0.33 -7.89
N HIS A 9 10.66 0.53 -6.68
CA HIS A 9 10.63 -0.47 -5.62
C HIS A 9 9.36 -0.41 -4.75
N TYR A 10 8.59 0.67 -4.83
CA TYR A 10 7.35 0.80 -4.07
C TYR A 10 6.16 0.64 -5.03
N PRO A 11 5.59 -0.57 -5.18
CA PRO A 11 4.51 -0.80 -6.14
C PRO A 11 3.19 -0.16 -5.72
N ALA A 12 2.93 -0.02 -4.41
CA ALA A 12 1.65 0.43 -3.88
C ALA A 12 1.16 1.78 -4.43
N PRO A 13 1.97 2.86 -4.51
CA PRO A 13 1.50 4.15 -5.03
C PRO A 13 1.05 4.08 -6.50
N MET A 14 1.78 3.37 -7.35
CA MET A 14 1.41 3.24 -8.77
C MET A 14 0.23 2.29 -8.97
N THR A 15 0.14 1.21 -8.20
CA THR A 15 -1.03 0.33 -8.22
C THR A 15 -2.28 1.10 -7.82
N ALA A 16 -2.24 1.89 -6.74
CA ALA A 16 -3.37 2.72 -6.31
C ALA A 16 -3.86 3.68 -7.41
N VAL A 17 -2.95 4.40 -8.08
CA VAL A 17 -3.30 5.30 -9.19
C VAL A 17 -3.99 4.54 -10.32
N LYS A 18 -3.43 3.40 -10.74
CA LYS A 18 -3.98 2.59 -11.83
C LYS A 18 -5.34 1.98 -11.47
N THR A 19 -5.51 1.53 -10.23
CA THR A 19 -6.77 0.97 -9.75
C THR A 19 -7.87 2.02 -9.74
N ILE A 20 -7.58 3.24 -9.26
CA ILE A 20 -8.52 4.36 -9.28
C ILE A 20 -8.88 4.76 -10.72
N GLU A 21 -7.88 4.88 -11.59
CA GLU A 21 -8.08 5.20 -13.00
C GLU A 21 -8.99 4.17 -13.69
N ALA A 22 -8.74 2.88 -13.48
CA ALA A 22 -9.53 1.79 -14.06
C ALA A 22 -10.94 1.69 -13.47
N ALA A 23 -11.14 2.08 -12.20
CA ALA A 23 -12.46 2.12 -11.56
C ALA A 23 -13.23 3.42 -11.81
N ALA A 24 -12.66 4.41 -12.51
CA ALA A 24 -13.20 5.79 -12.56
C ALA A 24 -14.63 5.91 -13.12
N ARG A 25 -15.08 4.93 -13.92
CA ARG A 25 -16.43 4.91 -14.52
C ARG A 25 -17.35 3.84 -13.92
N PHE A 26 -16.91 3.16 -12.87
CA PHE A 26 -17.65 2.07 -12.25
C PHE A 26 -18.58 2.55 -11.13
N GLY A 27 -19.61 1.75 -10.87
CA GLY A 27 -20.39 1.84 -9.65
C GLY A 27 -19.59 1.38 -8.45
N ARG A 28 -20.15 1.58 -7.25
CA ARG A 28 -19.47 1.26 -5.98
C ARG A 28 -19.02 -0.21 -5.92
N GLU A 29 -19.86 -1.14 -6.33
CA GLU A 29 -19.60 -2.57 -6.19
C GLU A 29 -18.44 -3.01 -7.10
N GLU A 30 -18.45 -2.59 -8.36
CA GLU A 30 -17.39 -2.94 -9.31
C GLU A 30 -16.07 -2.25 -8.96
N ALA A 31 -16.12 -1.01 -8.46
CA ALA A 31 -14.95 -0.29 -7.97
C ALA A 31 -14.31 -1.01 -6.76
N LEU A 32 -15.12 -1.41 -5.76
CA LEU A 32 -14.63 -2.15 -4.59
C LEU A 32 -14.06 -3.53 -4.97
N ASN A 33 -14.66 -4.20 -5.95
CA ASN A 33 -14.13 -5.46 -6.46
C ASN A 33 -12.75 -5.27 -7.10
N LEU A 34 -12.55 -4.18 -7.86
CA LEU A 34 -11.25 -3.85 -8.45
C LEU A 34 -10.22 -3.44 -7.40
N GLU A 35 -10.62 -2.69 -6.38
CA GLU A 35 -9.79 -2.35 -5.23
C GLU A 35 -9.31 -3.61 -4.51
N ASN A 36 -10.22 -4.52 -4.17
CA ASN A 36 -9.89 -5.77 -3.49
C ASN A 36 -8.88 -6.60 -4.28
N LYS A 37 -9.11 -6.77 -5.59
CA LYS A 37 -8.19 -7.49 -6.50
C LYS A 37 -6.80 -6.86 -6.58
N SER A 38 -6.72 -5.54 -6.43
CA SER A 38 -5.45 -4.81 -6.46
C SER A 38 -4.74 -4.83 -5.10
N PHE A 39 -5.52 -4.82 -4.01
CA PHE A 39 -5.02 -4.81 -2.64
C PHE A 39 -4.40 -6.13 -2.21
N VAL A 40 -5.05 -7.27 -2.50
CA VAL A 40 -4.57 -8.59 -2.06
C VAL A 40 -3.12 -8.86 -2.52
N PRO A 41 -2.75 -8.69 -3.80
CA PRO A 41 -1.36 -8.85 -4.23
C PRO A 41 -0.39 -7.92 -3.51
N LEU A 42 -0.77 -6.65 -3.30
CA LEU A 42 0.06 -5.68 -2.59
C LEU A 42 0.35 -6.11 -1.15
N ALA A 43 -0.66 -6.62 -0.44
CA ALA A 43 -0.53 -7.09 0.94
C ALA A 43 0.45 -8.27 1.08
N HIS A 44 0.64 -9.05 0.02
CA HIS A 44 1.58 -10.17 -0.01
C HIS A 44 3.01 -9.79 -0.42
N THR A 45 3.28 -8.54 -0.78
CA THR A 45 4.63 -8.10 -1.19
C THR A 45 5.62 -8.06 -0.03
N ASN A 46 6.91 -8.21 -0.35
CA ASN A 46 7.98 -8.08 0.65
C ASN A 46 8.08 -6.66 1.17
N GLU A 47 7.82 -5.68 0.32
CA GLU A 47 7.83 -4.26 0.65
C GLU A 47 6.71 -3.91 1.61
N ALA A 48 5.50 -4.45 1.42
CA ALA A 48 4.42 -4.30 2.40
C ALA A 48 4.80 -4.89 3.76
N ARG A 49 5.36 -6.10 3.80
CA ARG A 49 5.85 -6.72 5.04
C ARG A 49 6.93 -5.86 5.71
N ALA A 50 7.88 -5.34 4.95
CA ALA A 50 8.96 -4.52 5.47
C ALA A 50 8.45 -3.20 6.07
N LEU A 51 7.56 -2.49 5.37
CA LEU A 51 7.00 -1.22 5.83
C LEU A 51 6.12 -1.40 7.07
N VAL A 52 5.29 -2.45 7.12
CA VAL A 52 4.53 -2.79 8.32
C VAL A 52 5.48 -3.15 9.48
N GLY A 53 6.55 -3.90 9.21
CA GLY A 53 7.57 -4.21 10.21
C GLY A 53 8.24 -2.95 10.78
N ILE A 54 8.57 -1.96 9.94
CA ILE A 54 9.09 -0.66 10.39
C ILE A 54 8.07 0.05 11.29
N PHE A 55 6.81 0.09 10.91
CA PHE A 55 5.74 0.68 11.72
C PHE A 55 5.66 0.01 13.10
N LEU A 56 5.63 -1.33 13.17
CA LEU A 56 5.58 -2.07 14.42
C LEU A 56 6.84 -1.85 15.29
N ASN A 57 8.02 -1.80 14.66
CA ASN A 57 9.27 -1.54 15.37
C ASN A 57 9.30 -0.12 15.95
N ASP A 58 8.79 0.87 15.22
CA ASP A 58 8.67 2.25 15.73
C ASP A 58 7.75 2.31 16.97
N GLN A 59 6.61 1.61 16.94
CA GLN A 59 5.73 1.49 18.11
C GLN A 59 6.45 0.81 19.28
N TYR A 60 7.17 -0.27 19.04
CA TYR A 60 7.92 -0.98 20.07
C TYR A 60 9.00 -0.10 20.71
N VAL A 61 9.81 0.61 19.90
CA VAL A 61 10.88 1.49 20.40
C VAL A 61 10.32 2.64 21.23
N LYS A 62 9.16 3.20 20.86
CA LYS A 62 8.50 4.27 21.61
C LYS A 62 8.04 3.84 23.00
N VAL A 63 7.55 2.62 23.15
CA VAL A 63 7.04 2.08 24.42
C VAL A 63 8.14 1.44 25.26
N LYS A 64 9.24 1.01 24.64
CA LYS A 64 10.38 0.41 25.35
C LYS A 64 10.96 1.42 26.35
N PRO A 65 10.97 1.11 27.67
CA PRO A 65 11.59 1.98 28.65
C PRO A 65 13.08 2.11 28.34
N LYS A 66 13.57 3.34 28.31
CA LYS A 66 15.00 3.60 28.15
C LYS A 66 15.68 3.25 29.48
N SER A 67 16.60 2.30 29.42
CA SER A 67 17.55 2.02 30.51
C SER A 67 18.57 3.16 30.62
#